data_AF-A0A932GH79-F1
#
_entry.id   AF-A0A932GH79-F1
#
_cell.length_a   1.000
_cell.length_b   1.000
_cell.length_c   1.000
_cell.angle_alpha   90.00
_cell.angle_beta   90.00
_cell.angle_gamma   90.00
#
_symmetry.space_group_name_H-M   'P 1'
#
loop_
_entity.id
_entity.type
_entity.pdbx_description
1 polymer ?
#
loop_
_entity_poly.entity_id
_entity_poly.type
_entity_poly.pdbx_seq_one_letter_code
_entity_poly.pdbx_strand_id
1 'polypeptide(L)'
;MSAESGRLILRDGTTATIRPARPEDRDLLQAFFNRLSTESRWRRFFSMAGPAMKVVDSLCDSSEPRSRLTLVVLRTIEGAPRIIATGTYVARDQGTAEVAIAVDDDLHGRGLGTLLLERLALLAVRSGFSRLWAVTQADNLPMLEVLESSGFPGRKKHDSGYVEIDLSVQPTEASVSRSEMRDRISTAASLRPFFEPRSVAVVGASRDPSSIGYRILDALIVNHFQGPVYPVNPNATVVGSMRAYPSVRELPEPAELAVIAVPASAVLQAIDDCALGGVRAVVVISAGFAEVGGEGKRLQQQLVEKIRGYGMRMVGPNCLGLLNTNPRVRLNASFSPIYPPPGKVAMSSQSGALGLAILSLARQRELGLSTFVSVGNKGDVSGNDLLQYWEEDEHTAVILLYLESFGNPRRFARIARRVSRSKPIVAVKAGRTQAGSRAAGSHTAALAASDVAVEALFRQTGVIRADTLDEMFDLAATLGSQPLPRGRRVAILTNAGGPGILCADTCEAAGLVIPELSEA
;
A
#
# COMPACT_ATOMS: atom_id res chain seq x y z
N MET A 1 -8.68 -3.40 -11.85
CA MET A 1 -8.58 -1.98 -12.27
C MET A 1 -8.05 -1.96 -13.70
N SER A 2 -8.72 -1.25 -14.59
CA SER A 2 -8.23 -0.99 -15.96
C SER A 2 -6.87 -0.29 -15.91
N ALA A 3 -6.03 -0.41 -16.93
CA ALA A 3 -4.76 0.32 -16.97
C ALA A 3 -4.96 1.84 -17.04
N GLU A 4 -6.15 2.28 -17.43
CA GLU A 4 -6.53 3.67 -17.63
C GLU A 4 -6.95 4.36 -16.33
N SER A 5 -7.51 3.63 -15.37
CA SER A 5 -8.03 4.19 -14.12
C SER A 5 -7.48 3.46 -12.90
N GLY A 6 -7.00 4.20 -11.90
CA GLY A 6 -6.45 3.58 -10.70
C GLY A 6 -6.06 4.57 -9.60
N ARG A 7 -5.42 4.01 -8.56
CA ARG A 7 -4.81 4.77 -7.47
C ARG A 7 -3.37 5.14 -7.83
N LEU A 8 -2.98 6.37 -7.49
CA LEU A 8 -1.60 6.80 -7.39
C LEU A 8 -1.23 6.94 -5.90
N ILE A 9 0.00 6.56 -5.57
CA ILE A 9 0.63 6.92 -4.29
C ILE A 9 1.71 7.92 -4.64
N LEU A 10 1.67 9.09 -4.02
CA LEU A 10 2.65 10.14 -4.26
C LEU A 10 3.90 9.92 -3.41
N ARG A 11 4.96 10.67 -3.71
CA ARG A 11 6.26 10.54 -3.03
C ARG A 11 6.17 10.77 -1.51
N ASP A 12 5.19 11.53 -1.06
CA ASP A 12 4.94 11.83 0.35
C ASP A 12 4.00 10.83 1.04
N GLY A 13 3.61 9.75 0.35
CA GLY A 13 2.74 8.71 0.86
C GLY A 13 1.23 8.98 0.71
N THR A 14 0.83 10.20 0.34
CA THR A 14 -0.58 10.54 0.12
C THR A 14 -1.08 9.96 -1.21
N THR A 15 -2.40 9.78 -1.36
CA THR A 15 -2.98 9.18 -2.58
C THR A 15 -3.60 10.20 -3.53
N ALA A 16 -3.85 9.74 -4.75
CA ALA A 16 -4.75 10.41 -5.69
C ALA A 16 -5.40 9.35 -6.59
N THR A 17 -6.45 9.74 -7.32
CA THR A 17 -7.05 8.89 -8.36
C THR A 17 -6.65 9.40 -9.73
N ILE A 18 -6.35 8.50 -10.65
CA ILE A 18 -6.08 8.83 -12.06
C ILE A 18 -7.12 8.14 -12.94
N ARG A 19 -7.58 8.82 -13.98
CA ARG A 19 -8.47 8.27 -15.02
C ARG A 19 -8.39 9.10 -16.31
N PRO A 20 -8.89 8.60 -17.45
CA PRO A 20 -9.11 9.44 -18.62
C PRO A 20 -10.05 10.60 -18.31
N ALA A 21 -9.80 11.73 -18.97
CA ALA A 21 -10.69 12.88 -18.97
C ALA A 21 -12.01 12.52 -19.67
N ARG A 22 -13.09 13.16 -19.22
CA ARG A 22 -14.44 12.98 -19.74
C ARG A 22 -15.04 14.35 -20.10
N PRO A 23 -16.09 14.41 -20.95
CA PRO A 23 -16.77 15.66 -21.27
C PRO A 23 -17.25 16.44 -20.04
N GLU A 24 -17.62 15.74 -18.96
CA GLU A 24 -18.09 16.37 -17.72
C GLU A 24 -16.97 17.03 -16.90
N ASP A 25 -15.69 16.78 -17.21
CA ASP A 25 -14.55 17.37 -16.52
C ASP A 25 -14.23 18.80 -16.96
N ARG A 26 -14.97 19.33 -17.94
CA ARG A 26 -14.76 20.65 -18.55
C ARG A 26 -14.52 21.73 -17.50
N ASP A 27 -15.44 21.85 -16.55
CA ASP A 27 -15.40 22.90 -15.53
C ASP A 27 -14.24 22.67 -14.54
N LEU A 28 -13.97 21.40 -14.19
CA LEU A 28 -12.86 21.04 -13.31
C LEU A 28 -11.50 21.32 -13.97
N LEU A 29 -11.35 21.04 -15.27
CA LEU A 29 -10.14 21.30 -16.04
C LEU A 29 -9.93 22.80 -16.24
N GLN A 30 -11.00 23.56 -16.54
CA GLN A 30 -10.91 25.01 -16.64
C GLN A 30 -10.50 25.63 -15.30
N ALA A 31 -11.12 25.21 -14.20
CA ALA A 31 -10.79 25.67 -12.86
C ALA A 31 -9.35 25.31 -12.48
N PHE A 32 -8.86 24.13 -12.89
CA PHE A 32 -7.47 23.73 -12.71
C PHE A 32 -6.51 24.67 -13.46
N PHE A 33 -6.70 24.90 -14.76
CA PHE A 33 -5.81 25.77 -15.53
C PHE A 33 -5.85 27.22 -15.06
N ASN A 34 -6.99 27.71 -14.59
CA ASN A 34 -7.11 29.07 -14.05
C ASN A 34 -6.36 29.25 -12.72
N ARG A 35 -6.17 28.16 -11.95
CA ARG A 35 -5.45 28.18 -10.67
C ARG A 35 -3.93 28.11 -10.85
N LEU A 36 -3.45 27.53 -11.95
CA LEU A 36 -2.02 27.44 -12.23
C LEU A 36 -1.37 28.82 -12.28
N SER A 37 -0.16 28.91 -11.75
CA SER A 37 0.69 30.10 -11.88
C SER A 37 0.87 30.50 -13.35
N THR A 38 1.15 31.79 -13.60
CA THR A 38 1.44 32.29 -14.97
C THR A 38 2.61 31.54 -15.60
N GLU A 39 3.62 31.18 -14.79
CA GLU A 39 4.75 30.37 -15.22
C GLU A 39 4.32 28.94 -15.61
N SER A 40 3.52 28.26 -14.79
CA SER A 40 3.02 26.92 -15.11
C SER A 40 2.11 26.91 -16.35
N ARG A 41 1.28 27.95 -16.56
CA ARG A 41 0.49 28.12 -17.79
C ARG A 41 1.37 28.36 -19.01
N TRP A 42 2.36 29.24 -18.88
CA TRP A 42 3.34 29.52 -19.94
C TRP A 42 4.10 28.26 -20.34
N ARG A 43 4.61 27.49 -19.36
CA ARG A 43 5.30 26.22 -19.61
C ARG A 43 4.41 25.16 -20.25
N ARG A 44 3.09 25.20 -20.01
CA ARG A 44 2.14 24.22 -20.53
C ARG A 44 1.61 24.53 -21.92
N PHE A 45 1.37 25.81 -22.22
CA PHE A 45 0.67 26.28 -23.42
C PHE A 45 1.48 27.26 -24.27
N PHE A 46 2.70 27.61 -23.86
CA PHE A 46 3.52 28.66 -24.47
C PHE A 46 2.76 30.01 -24.56
N SER A 47 1.85 30.23 -23.61
CA SER A 47 0.99 31.41 -23.52
C SER A 47 0.71 31.78 -22.07
N MET A 48 0.65 33.09 -21.77
CA MET A 48 0.34 33.60 -20.44
C MET A 48 -1.17 33.59 -20.16
N ALA A 49 -1.98 33.56 -21.22
CA ALA A 49 -3.43 33.45 -21.10
C ALA A 49 -3.83 32.01 -20.74
N GLY A 50 -4.94 31.87 -20.02
CA GLY A 50 -5.57 30.55 -19.85
C GLY A 50 -5.97 29.95 -21.20
N PRO A 51 -6.06 28.61 -21.30
CA PRO A 51 -6.47 27.96 -22.54
C PRO A 51 -7.88 28.41 -22.92
N ALA A 52 -8.11 28.64 -24.21
CA ALA A 52 -9.46 28.91 -24.72
C ALA A 52 -10.38 27.70 -24.46
N MET A 53 -11.68 27.94 -24.29
CA MET A 53 -12.64 26.86 -24.01
C MET A 53 -12.59 25.71 -25.03
N LYS A 54 -12.33 26.01 -26.31
CA LYS A 54 -12.15 24.98 -27.35
C LYS A 54 -11.00 24.00 -27.06
N VAL A 55 -9.91 24.49 -26.46
CA VAL A 55 -8.77 23.64 -26.08
C VAL A 55 -9.15 22.75 -24.90
N VAL A 56 -9.88 23.28 -23.92
CA VAL A 56 -10.38 22.50 -22.78
C VAL A 56 -11.37 21.42 -23.25
N ASP A 57 -12.28 21.77 -24.15
CA ASP A 57 -13.25 20.85 -24.75
C ASP A 57 -12.53 19.71 -25.48
N SER A 58 -11.50 20.04 -26.25
CA SER A 58 -10.62 19.04 -26.84
C SER A 58 -10.04 18.16 -25.75
N LEU A 59 -9.35 18.70 -24.75
CA LEU A 59 -8.72 17.91 -23.68
C LEU A 59 -9.68 16.96 -22.93
N CYS A 60 -10.98 17.27 -22.86
CA CYS A 60 -12.02 16.43 -22.27
C CYS A 60 -12.46 15.24 -23.14
N ASP A 61 -12.20 15.29 -24.44
CA ASP A 61 -12.49 14.21 -25.37
C ASP A 61 -11.30 13.23 -25.44
N SER A 62 -11.50 12.01 -24.97
CA SER A 62 -10.54 10.90 -25.08
C SER A 62 -11.14 9.70 -25.83
N SER A 63 -12.12 9.95 -26.72
CA SER A 63 -12.83 8.91 -27.47
C SER A 63 -11.97 8.21 -28.53
N GLU A 64 -10.91 8.86 -29.01
CA GLU A 64 -9.97 8.31 -30.00
C GLU A 64 -8.52 8.22 -29.46
N PRO A 65 -8.17 7.21 -28.65
CA PRO A 65 -6.83 7.06 -28.07
C PRO A 65 -5.68 6.94 -29.09
N ARG A 66 -5.97 6.62 -30.36
CA ARG A 66 -4.99 6.62 -31.46
C ARG A 66 -4.67 8.02 -31.99
N SER A 67 -5.50 9.00 -31.68
CA SER A 67 -5.30 10.40 -32.03
C SER A 67 -4.87 11.20 -30.81
N ARG A 68 -5.55 11.04 -29.68
CA ARG A 68 -5.26 11.80 -28.46
C ARG A 68 -5.83 11.12 -27.23
N LEU A 69 -5.18 11.30 -26.10
CA LEU A 69 -5.71 10.88 -24.81
C LEU A 69 -5.26 11.84 -23.72
N THR A 70 -6.18 12.19 -22.82
CA THR A 70 -5.88 13.01 -21.64
C THR A 70 -6.16 12.21 -20.38
N LEU A 71 -5.20 12.18 -19.46
CA LEU A 71 -5.38 11.68 -18.11
C LEU A 71 -5.53 12.85 -17.14
N VAL A 72 -6.49 12.74 -16.24
CA VAL A 72 -6.70 13.66 -15.12
C VAL A 72 -6.41 12.95 -13.81
N VAL A 73 -5.74 13.65 -12.91
CA VAL A 73 -5.48 13.20 -11.55
C VAL A 73 -6.35 14.01 -10.61
N LEU A 74 -7.15 13.35 -9.78
CA LEU A 74 -8.11 13.98 -8.89
C LEU A 74 -7.79 13.72 -7.41
N ARG A 75 -8.13 14.72 -6.59
CA ARG A 75 -8.28 14.63 -5.14
C ARG A 75 -9.59 15.25 -4.71
N THR A 76 -10.12 14.81 -3.59
CA THR A 76 -11.21 15.48 -2.88
C THR A 76 -10.60 16.47 -1.91
N ILE A 77 -10.90 17.76 -2.09
CA ILE A 77 -10.43 18.85 -1.23
C ILE A 77 -11.68 19.60 -0.77
N GLU A 78 -11.86 19.76 0.54
CA GLU A 78 -13.04 20.40 1.14
C GLU A 78 -14.37 19.77 0.68
N GLY A 79 -14.38 18.44 0.50
CA GLY A 79 -15.57 17.68 0.09
C GLY A 79 -15.87 17.70 -1.41
N ALA A 80 -15.13 18.45 -2.24
CA ALA A 80 -15.33 18.51 -3.67
C ALA A 80 -14.15 17.89 -4.46
N PRO A 81 -14.40 17.21 -5.59
CA PRO A 81 -13.34 16.73 -6.46
C PRO A 81 -12.61 17.93 -7.11
N ARG A 82 -11.29 17.89 -7.11
CA ARG A 82 -10.41 18.85 -7.78
C ARG A 82 -9.38 18.09 -8.62
N ILE A 83 -9.17 18.57 -9.84
CA ILE A 83 -8.05 18.11 -10.66
C ILE A 83 -6.79 18.76 -10.11
N ILE A 84 -5.78 17.93 -9.84
CA ILE A 84 -4.48 18.34 -9.28
C ILE A 84 -3.32 18.13 -10.26
N ALA A 85 -3.54 17.37 -11.33
CA ALA A 85 -2.61 17.25 -12.43
C ALA A 85 -3.33 16.73 -13.67
N THR A 86 -2.78 17.04 -14.84
CA THR A 86 -3.25 16.53 -16.13
C THR A 86 -2.07 16.23 -17.03
N GLY A 87 -2.20 15.17 -17.82
CA GLY A 87 -1.21 14.81 -18.83
C GLY A 87 -1.93 14.37 -20.09
N THR A 88 -1.49 14.86 -21.24
CA THR A 88 -2.07 14.51 -22.53
C THR A 88 -0.97 14.01 -23.47
N TYR A 89 -1.33 13.08 -24.34
CA TYR A 89 -0.57 12.85 -25.56
C TYR A 89 -1.44 13.12 -26.79
N VAL A 90 -0.86 13.66 -27.85
CA VAL A 90 -1.51 13.93 -29.15
C VAL A 90 -0.65 13.30 -30.27
N ALA A 91 -1.27 12.59 -31.20
CA ALA A 91 -0.59 11.98 -32.33
C ALA A 91 0.09 13.05 -33.19
N ARG A 92 1.39 12.86 -33.45
CA ARG A 92 2.17 13.70 -34.36
C ARG A 92 2.34 13.02 -35.71
N ASP A 93 2.58 11.71 -35.67
CA ASP A 93 2.68 10.82 -36.83
C ASP A 93 2.23 9.40 -36.44
N GLN A 94 2.43 8.41 -37.33
CA GLN A 94 2.00 7.03 -37.10
C GLN A 94 2.68 6.33 -35.89
N GLY A 95 3.86 6.79 -35.48
CA GLY A 95 4.67 6.13 -34.43
C GLY A 95 4.97 7.00 -33.21
N THR A 96 4.72 8.30 -33.30
CA THR A 96 5.11 9.32 -32.32
C THR A 96 3.90 10.13 -31.86
N ALA A 97 3.77 10.29 -30.54
CA ALA A 97 2.83 11.23 -29.94
C ALA A 97 3.58 12.34 -29.17
N GLU A 98 3.11 13.58 -29.31
CA GLU A 98 3.55 14.70 -28.48
C GLU A 98 2.94 14.58 -27.09
N VAL A 99 3.75 14.70 -26.03
CA VAL A 99 3.30 14.62 -24.63
C VAL A 99 3.41 15.97 -23.95
N ALA A 100 2.40 16.32 -23.17
CA ALA A 100 2.42 17.52 -22.36
C ALA A 100 1.70 17.36 -21.02
N ILE A 101 2.32 17.87 -19.95
CA ILE A 101 1.91 17.62 -18.56
C ILE A 101 1.81 18.96 -17.82
N ALA A 102 0.79 19.08 -16.97
CA ALA A 102 0.66 20.15 -16.00
C ALA A 102 0.34 19.57 -14.62
N VAL A 103 0.95 20.14 -13.59
CA VAL A 103 0.76 19.76 -12.18
C VAL A 103 0.46 21.03 -11.41
N ASP A 104 -0.49 20.95 -10.48
CA ASP A 104 -0.80 22.03 -9.53
C ASP A 104 0.48 22.45 -8.79
N ASP A 105 0.75 23.76 -8.71
CA ASP A 105 1.99 24.32 -8.19
C ASP A 105 2.28 23.84 -6.75
N ASP A 106 1.25 23.73 -5.91
CA ASP A 106 1.35 23.28 -4.51
C ASP A 106 1.75 21.80 -4.37
N LEU A 107 1.69 21.04 -5.46
CA LEU A 107 1.95 19.61 -5.51
C LEU A 107 3.16 19.25 -6.39
N HIS A 108 3.96 20.24 -6.78
CA HIS A 108 5.27 20.00 -7.40
C HIS A 108 6.19 19.21 -6.46
N GLY A 109 7.13 18.45 -7.03
CA GLY A 109 8.05 17.59 -6.27
C GLY A 109 7.41 16.32 -5.65
N ARG A 110 6.09 16.14 -5.75
CA ARG A 110 5.37 14.95 -5.22
C ARG A 110 5.39 13.74 -6.18
N GLY A 111 6.05 13.84 -7.33
CA GLY A 111 6.20 12.76 -8.32
C GLY A 111 5.04 12.61 -9.33
N LEU A 112 4.05 13.52 -9.31
CA LEU A 112 2.88 13.48 -10.20
C LEU A 112 3.26 13.50 -11.69
N GLY A 113 4.22 14.33 -12.09
CA GLY A 113 4.67 14.43 -13.48
C GLY A 113 5.24 13.11 -14.00
N THR A 114 6.16 12.49 -13.26
CA THR A 114 6.75 11.18 -13.62
C THR A 114 5.69 10.08 -13.66
N LEU A 115 4.77 10.05 -12.68
CA LEU A 115 3.68 9.06 -12.67
C LEU A 115 2.73 9.24 -13.86
N LEU A 116 2.41 10.47 -14.25
CA LEU A 116 1.62 10.76 -15.45
C LEU A 116 2.34 10.31 -16.72
N LEU A 117 3.63 10.63 -16.85
CA LEU A 117 4.44 10.24 -18.00
C LEU A 117 4.49 8.71 -18.16
N GLU A 118 4.72 7.97 -17.09
CA GLU A 118 4.70 6.49 -17.11
C GLU A 118 3.34 5.94 -17.54
N ARG A 119 2.24 6.52 -17.04
CA ARG A 119 0.88 6.09 -17.39
C ARG A 119 0.55 6.42 -18.84
N LEU A 120 0.90 7.60 -19.32
CA LEU A 120 0.74 7.99 -20.72
C LEU A 120 1.58 7.10 -21.62
N ALA A 121 2.84 6.79 -21.28
CA ALA A 121 3.68 5.89 -22.04
C ALA A 121 3.05 4.49 -22.19
N LEU A 122 2.53 3.93 -21.10
CA LEU A 122 1.83 2.63 -21.13
C LEU A 122 0.59 2.64 -22.02
N LEU A 123 -0.20 3.73 -22.01
CA LEU A 123 -1.38 3.86 -22.86
C LEU A 123 -1.02 4.16 -24.32
N ALA A 124 0.02 4.95 -24.56
CA ALA A 124 0.53 5.27 -25.88
C ALA A 124 1.01 3.99 -26.60
N VAL A 125 1.76 3.12 -25.90
CA VAL A 125 2.16 1.80 -26.44
C VAL A 125 0.96 0.94 -26.83
N ARG A 126 -0.12 0.94 -26.03
CA ARG A 126 -1.35 0.21 -26.34
C ARG A 126 -2.10 0.77 -27.55
N SER A 127 -1.98 2.08 -27.77
CA SER A 127 -2.56 2.78 -28.92
C SER A 127 -1.69 2.68 -30.19
N GLY A 128 -0.51 2.07 -30.12
CA GLY A 128 0.37 1.84 -31.26
C GLY A 128 1.58 2.78 -31.37
N PHE A 129 1.76 3.70 -30.42
CA PHE A 129 2.91 4.60 -30.40
C PHE A 129 4.15 3.90 -29.82
N SER A 130 5.31 4.17 -30.42
CA SER A 130 6.60 3.68 -29.94
C SER A 130 7.48 4.78 -29.33
N ARG A 131 7.10 6.05 -29.54
CA ARG A 131 7.84 7.23 -29.10
C ARG A 131 6.91 8.29 -28.50
N LEU A 132 7.41 8.98 -27.47
CA LEU A 132 6.83 10.21 -26.96
C LEU A 132 7.79 11.36 -27.19
N TRP A 133 7.33 12.38 -27.90
CA TRP A 133 8.08 13.61 -28.14
C TRP A 133 7.59 14.70 -27.18
N ALA A 134 8.50 15.47 -26.60
CA ALA A 134 8.20 16.58 -25.72
C ALA A 134 9.09 17.77 -26.08
N VAL A 135 8.55 18.98 -25.92
CA VAL A 135 9.32 20.23 -26.01
C VAL A 135 9.11 21.03 -24.73
N THR A 136 10.19 21.58 -24.20
CA THR A 136 10.13 22.45 -23.02
C THR A 136 11.21 23.50 -23.06
N GLN A 137 11.07 24.58 -22.30
CA GLN A 137 12.09 25.63 -22.20
C GLN A 137 13.34 25.08 -21.53
N ALA A 138 14.52 25.55 -21.95
CA ALA A 138 15.80 25.04 -21.44
C ALA A 138 15.99 25.29 -19.94
N ASP A 139 15.31 26.28 -19.37
CA ASP A 139 15.30 26.61 -17.94
C ASP A 139 14.21 25.88 -17.13
N ASN A 140 13.34 25.08 -17.78
CA ASN A 140 12.32 24.28 -17.10
C ASN A 140 12.92 23.00 -16.49
N LEU A 141 13.82 23.19 -15.52
CA LEU A 141 14.50 22.13 -14.79
C LEU A 141 13.54 21.06 -14.24
N PRO A 142 12.35 21.40 -13.67
CA PRO A 142 11.41 20.38 -13.20
C PRO A 142 10.92 19.43 -14.30
N MET A 143 10.62 19.93 -15.49
CA MET A 143 10.16 19.08 -16.60
C MET A 143 11.30 18.23 -17.17
N LEU A 144 12.51 18.80 -17.25
CA LEU A 144 13.71 18.04 -17.65
C LEU A 144 13.97 16.89 -16.67
N GLU A 145 13.82 17.13 -15.36
CA GLU A 145 13.94 16.09 -14.34
C GLU A 145 12.84 15.02 -14.49
N VAL A 146 11.59 15.38 -14.80
CA VAL A 146 10.52 14.41 -15.08
C VAL A 146 10.88 13.49 -16.26
N LEU A 147 11.40 14.07 -17.35
CA LEU A 147 11.76 13.31 -18.55
C LEU A 147 12.97 12.40 -18.30
N GLU A 148 14.00 12.88 -17.60
CA GLU A 148 15.19 12.08 -17.23
C GLU A 148 14.86 10.99 -16.20
N SER A 149 14.11 11.33 -15.16
CA SER A 149 13.78 10.40 -14.06
C SER A 149 12.85 9.27 -14.52
N SER A 150 12.13 9.46 -15.63
CA SER A 150 11.24 8.44 -16.22
C SER A 150 11.94 7.10 -16.47
N GLY A 151 13.22 7.14 -16.85
CA GLY A 151 14.00 5.97 -17.24
C GLY A 151 13.79 5.53 -18.69
N PHE A 152 12.99 6.25 -19.47
CA PHE A 152 12.85 5.99 -20.90
C PHE A 152 14.11 6.48 -21.64
N PRO A 153 14.71 5.66 -22.53
CA PRO A 153 15.82 6.10 -23.37
C PRO A 153 15.35 7.24 -24.26
N GLY A 154 16.11 8.34 -24.30
CA GLY A 154 15.74 9.49 -25.11
C GLY A 154 16.91 10.24 -25.73
N ARG A 155 16.62 10.93 -26.83
CA ARG A 155 17.55 11.89 -27.46
C ARG A 155 17.10 13.30 -27.13
N LYS A 156 18.06 14.15 -26.77
CA LYS A 156 17.82 15.57 -26.51
C LYS A 156 18.43 16.40 -27.62
N LYS A 157 17.71 17.42 -28.06
CA LYS A 157 18.22 18.44 -28.98
C LYS A 157 17.95 19.81 -28.36
N HIS A 158 19.00 20.62 -28.25
CA HIS A 158 18.88 22.01 -27.83
C HIS A 158 18.64 22.87 -29.07
N ASP A 159 17.60 23.71 -29.05
CA ASP A 159 17.28 24.60 -30.15
C ASP A 159 16.68 25.90 -29.61
N SER A 160 17.34 27.03 -29.87
CA SER A 160 16.77 28.38 -29.71
C SER A 160 16.08 28.66 -28.36
N GLY A 161 16.67 28.21 -27.24
CA GLY A 161 16.11 28.39 -25.89
C GLY A 161 15.17 27.27 -25.42
N TYR A 162 14.92 26.27 -26.26
CA TYR A 162 14.12 25.09 -25.97
C TYR A 162 14.96 23.82 -25.99
N VAL A 163 14.43 22.78 -25.36
CA VAL A 163 14.93 21.42 -25.40
C VAL A 163 13.84 20.53 -25.94
N GLU A 164 14.11 19.90 -27.07
CA GLU A 164 13.30 18.84 -27.62
C GLU A 164 13.81 17.49 -27.11
N ILE A 165 12.89 16.64 -26.66
CA ILE A 165 13.19 15.33 -26.11
C ILE A 165 12.31 14.30 -26.78
N ASP A 166 12.95 13.28 -27.35
CA ASP A 166 12.27 12.16 -27.99
C ASP A 166 12.56 10.87 -27.21
N LEU A 167 11.55 10.35 -26.52
CA LEU A 167 11.61 9.20 -25.62
C LEU A 167 11.10 7.94 -26.32
N SER A 168 11.85 6.85 -26.25
CA SER A 168 11.34 5.51 -26.56
C SER A 168 10.52 4.98 -25.39
N VAL A 169 9.24 4.69 -25.62
CA VAL A 169 8.33 4.16 -24.59
C VAL A 169 8.30 2.64 -24.52
N GLN A 170 9.17 1.96 -25.27
CA GLN A 170 9.36 0.53 -25.10
C GLN A 170 9.96 0.24 -23.71
N PRO A 171 9.37 -0.68 -22.93
CA PRO A 171 9.90 -1.02 -21.62
C PRO A 171 11.34 -1.55 -21.71
N THR A 172 12.24 -0.92 -20.98
CA THR A 172 13.62 -1.38 -20.78
C THR A 172 13.80 -1.85 -19.34
N GLU A 173 14.86 -2.61 -19.06
CA GLU A 173 15.20 -2.99 -17.68
C GLU A 173 15.39 -1.77 -16.78
N ALA A 174 16.00 -0.70 -17.32
CA ALA A 174 16.19 0.57 -16.62
C ALA A 174 14.86 1.28 -16.32
N SER A 175 13.92 1.33 -17.27
CA SER A 175 12.63 1.99 -17.06
C SER A 175 11.76 1.22 -16.06
N VAL A 176 11.77 -0.12 -16.13
CA VAL A 176 11.03 -1.00 -15.21
C VAL A 176 11.58 -0.89 -13.79
N SER A 177 12.90 -1.01 -13.61
CA SER A 177 13.54 -0.91 -12.30
C SER A 177 13.31 0.44 -11.61
N ARG A 178 13.37 1.55 -12.36
CA ARG A 178 13.07 2.88 -11.84
C ARG A 178 11.60 3.04 -11.41
N SER A 179 10.66 2.55 -12.22
CA SER A 179 9.23 2.56 -11.87
C SER A 179 8.97 1.74 -10.60
N GLU A 180 9.61 0.57 -10.48
CA GLU A 180 9.50 -0.28 -9.28
C GLU A 180 10.10 0.35 -8.02
N MET A 181 11.26 1.01 -8.15
CA MET A 181 11.88 1.73 -7.04
C MET A 181 10.96 2.86 -6.55
N ARG A 182 10.32 3.61 -7.45
CA ARG A 182 9.36 4.67 -7.11
C ARG A 182 8.10 4.12 -6.44
N ASP A 183 7.54 3.03 -6.97
CA ASP A 183 6.40 2.34 -6.36
C ASP A 183 6.74 1.91 -4.93
N ARG A 184 7.95 1.39 -4.71
CA ARG A 184 8.42 0.97 -3.38
C ARG A 184 8.53 2.16 -2.41
N ILE A 185 9.27 3.21 -2.79
CA ILE A 185 9.50 4.39 -1.94
C ILE A 185 8.18 5.06 -1.56
N SER A 186 7.29 5.29 -2.54
CA SER A 186 5.99 5.91 -2.29
C SER A 186 5.09 5.02 -1.41
N THR A 187 5.11 3.71 -1.64
CA THR A 187 4.36 2.75 -0.82
C THR A 187 4.89 2.71 0.61
N ALA A 188 6.20 2.64 0.82
CA ALA A 188 6.79 2.66 2.16
C ALA A 188 6.46 3.98 2.90
N ALA A 189 6.60 5.12 2.24
CA ALA A 189 6.22 6.43 2.79
C ALA A 189 4.75 6.48 3.21
N SER A 190 3.86 5.89 2.42
CA SER A 190 2.41 5.83 2.73
C SER A 190 2.06 4.94 3.92
N LEU A 191 2.96 4.04 4.31
CA LEU A 191 2.75 3.12 5.42
C LEU A 191 3.38 3.60 6.73
N ARG A 192 4.32 4.53 6.70
CA ARG A 192 4.95 5.10 7.91
C ARG A 192 3.95 5.61 8.95
N PRO A 193 2.88 6.37 8.59
CA PRO A 193 1.93 6.84 9.58
C PRO A 193 1.12 5.73 10.27
N PHE A 194 1.12 4.49 9.76
CA PHE A 194 0.51 3.36 10.46
C PHE A 194 1.43 2.75 11.51
N PHE A 195 2.73 2.72 11.26
CA PHE A 195 3.68 2.00 12.11
C PHE A 195 4.48 2.91 13.03
N GLU A 196 4.70 4.16 12.63
CA GLU A 196 5.46 5.16 13.38
C GLU A 196 4.68 6.48 13.50
N PRO A 197 3.38 6.45 13.89
CA PRO A 197 2.63 7.68 14.09
C PRO A 197 3.20 8.45 15.28
N ARG A 198 3.23 9.78 15.16
CA ARG A 198 3.52 10.68 16.28
C ARG A 198 2.31 10.92 17.17
N SER A 199 1.09 10.71 16.68
CA SER A 199 -0.16 10.92 17.42
C SER A 199 -1.26 9.98 16.93
N VAL A 200 -2.13 9.56 17.85
CA VAL A 200 -3.23 8.61 17.54
C VAL A 200 -4.57 9.15 18.04
N ALA A 201 -5.57 9.22 17.17
CA ALA A 201 -6.96 9.47 17.54
C ALA A 201 -7.76 8.15 17.57
N VAL A 202 -8.55 7.94 18.62
CA VAL A 202 -9.43 6.76 18.74
C VAL A 202 -10.89 7.20 18.59
N VAL A 203 -11.42 7.05 17.38
CA VAL A 203 -12.80 7.42 17.02
C VAL A 203 -13.75 6.30 17.42
N GLY A 204 -14.68 6.61 18.32
CA GLY A 204 -15.54 5.61 18.96
C GLY A 204 -15.02 5.14 20.32
N ALA A 205 -14.01 5.81 20.89
CA ALA A 205 -13.67 5.66 22.30
C ALA A 205 -14.92 5.94 23.15
N SER A 206 -15.17 5.16 24.20
CA SER A 206 -16.35 5.34 25.06
C SER A 206 -15.99 5.08 26.52
N ARG A 207 -16.88 5.42 27.45
CA ARG A 207 -16.68 5.12 28.89
C ARG A 207 -16.93 3.65 29.24
N ASP A 208 -17.55 2.89 28.35
CA ASP A 208 -17.85 1.48 28.55
C ASP A 208 -16.59 0.64 28.32
N PRO A 209 -16.05 -0.04 29.35
CA PRO A 209 -14.84 -0.85 29.22
C PRO A 209 -14.96 -2.03 28.27
N SER A 210 -16.19 -2.49 27.99
CA SER A 210 -16.44 -3.59 27.05
C SER A 210 -16.40 -3.17 25.59
N SER A 211 -16.53 -1.86 25.32
CA SER A 211 -16.52 -1.32 23.96
C SER A 211 -15.15 -1.48 23.29
N ILE A 212 -15.15 -1.78 21.99
CA ILE A 212 -13.93 -1.91 21.19
C ILE A 212 -13.09 -0.62 21.25
N GLY A 213 -13.73 0.55 21.15
CA GLY A 213 -13.03 1.82 21.22
C GLY A 213 -12.32 2.07 22.56
N TYR A 214 -12.94 1.70 23.69
CA TYR A 214 -12.26 1.77 24.99
C TYR A 214 -11.08 0.80 25.06
N ARG A 215 -11.23 -0.44 24.57
CA ARG A 215 -10.15 -1.43 24.58
C ARG A 215 -8.94 -1.01 23.75
N ILE A 216 -9.15 -0.34 22.62
CA ILE A 216 -8.06 0.22 21.80
C ILE A 216 -7.36 1.34 22.55
N LEU A 217 -8.14 2.23 23.16
CA LEU A 217 -7.61 3.33 23.97
C LEU A 217 -6.76 2.79 25.13
N ASP A 218 -7.29 1.83 25.89
CA ASP A 218 -6.61 1.16 26.99
C ASP A 218 -5.33 0.46 26.51
N ALA A 219 -5.39 -0.24 25.39
CA ALA A 219 -4.23 -0.91 24.80
C ALA A 219 -3.11 0.06 24.43
N LEU A 220 -3.41 1.25 23.91
CA LEU A 220 -2.39 2.27 23.64
C LEU A 220 -1.73 2.77 24.93
N ILE A 221 -2.51 2.95 26.00
CA ILE A 221 -2.02 3.47 27.29
C ILE A 221 -1.22 2.42 28.06
N VAL A 222 -1.75 1.21 28.23
CA VAL A 222 -1.10 0.10 28.95
C VAL A 222 0.22 -0.30 28.27
N ASN A 223 0.30 -0.18 26.94
CA ASN A 223 1.53 -0.44 26.20
C ASN A 223 2.45 0.79 26.09
N HIS A 224 2.10 1.89 26.75
CA HIS A 224 2.88 3.13 26.81
C HIS A 224 3.31 3.62 25.42
N PHE A 225 2.35 3.81 24.52
CA PHE A 225 2.60 4.50 23.26
C PHE A 225 3.30 5.85 23.51
N GLN A 226 4.30 6.17 22.70
CA GLN A 226 5.21 7.28 22.97
C GLN A 226 4.70 8.65 22.50
N GLY A 227 3.55 8.71 21.81
CA GLY A 227 2.92 9.94 21.35
C GLY A 227 1.59 10.25 22.06
N PRO A 228 0.99 11.45 21.85
CA PRO A 228 -0.33 11.77 22.36
C PRO A 228 -1.42 10.84 21.81
N VAL A 229 -2.37 10.50 22.67
CA VAL A 229 -3.56 9.72 22.35
C VAL A 229 -4.80 10.57 22.59
N TYR A 230 -5.65 10.68 21.57
CA TYR A 230 -6.87 11.49 21.60
C TYR A 230 -8.12 10.61 21.54
N PRO A 231 -8.86 10.43 22.65
CA PRO A 231 -10.19 9.84 22.61
C PRO A 231 -11.16 10.74 21.85
N VAL A 232 -11.89 10.19 20.88
CA VAL A 232 -12.92 10.94 20.14
C VAL A 232 -14.30 10.32 20.37
N ASN A 233 -15.18 11.10 21.01
CA ASN A 233 -16.55 10.73 21.35
C ASN A 233 -17.45 12.00 21.38
N PRO A 234 -18.55 12.06 20.61
CA PRO A 234 -19.41 13.24 20.55
C PRO A 234 -20.13 13.59 21.86
N ASN A 235 -20.31 12.60 22.75
CA ASN A 235 -21.15 12.74 23.95
C ASN A 235 -20.34 12.77 25.25
N ALA A 236 -19.08 12.34 25.22
CA ALA A 236 -18.23 12.27 26.41
C ALA A 236 -17.13 13.33 26.33
N THR A 237 -17.01 14.15 27.39
CA THR A 237 -15.91 15.12 27.55
C THR A 237 -14.66 14.50 28.15
N VAL A 238 -14.79 13.33 28.79
CA VAL A 238 -13.71 12.56 29.42
C VAL A 238 -13.95 11.06 29.21
N VAL A 239 -12.89 10.35 28.81
CA VAL A 239 -12.85 8.88 28.65
C VAL A 239 -11.52 8.38 29.21
N GLY A 240 -11.54 7.40 30.13
CA GLY A 240 -10.31 6.84 30.71
C GLY A 240 -9.41 7.88 31.38
N SER A 241 -10.01 8.86 32.07
CA SER A 241 -9.32 10.02 32.69
C SER A 241 -8.59 10.95 31.71
N MET A 242 -8.80 10.78 30.40
CA MET A 242 -8.28 11.67 29.36
C MET A 242 -9.38 12.58 28.82
N ARG A 243 -9.02 13.80 28.43
CA ARG A 243 -9.91 14.71 27.72
C ARG A 243 -10.34 14.06 26.40
N ALA A 244 -11.64 13.96 26.19
CA ALA A 244 -12.22 13.46 24.95
C ALA A 244 -12.72 14.62 24.10
N TYR A 245 -12.64 14.45 22.79
CA TYR A 245 -13.03 15.45 21.79
C TYR A 245 -14.26 14.97 21.02
N PRO A 246 -15.20 15.86 20.68
CA PRO A 246 -16.43 15.45 19.99
C PRO A 246 -16.18 15.03 18.53
N SER A 247 -15.15 15.58 17.88
CA SER A 247 -14.71 15.20 16.53
C SER A 247 -13.20 15.29 16.39
N VAL A 248 -12.65 14.57 15.41
CA VAL A 248 -11.23 14.62 15.01
C VAL A 248 -10.83 16.04 14.55
N ARG A 249 -11.80 16.84 14.09
CA ARG A 249 -11.57 18.23 13.65
C ARG A 249 -11.20 19.18 14.78
N GLU A 250 -11.55 18.82 16.01
CA GLU A 250 -11.38 19.67 17.20
C GLU A 250 -10.14 19.30 18.02
N LEU A 251 -9.30 18.41 17.48
CA LEU A 251 -8.05 18.05 18.11
C LEU A 251 -7.11 19.27 18.14
N PRO A 252 -6.30 19.40 19.21
CA PRO A 252 -5.34 20.51 19.31
C PRO A 252 -4.27 20.45 18.21
N GLU A 253 -3.93 19.25 17.77
CA GLU A 253 -3.03 18.98 16.66
C GLU A 253 -3.63 17.88 15.77
N PRO A 254 -3.41 17.93 14.45
CA PRO A 254 -3.82 16.86 13.54
C PRO A 254 -3.26 15.50 13.96
N ALA A 255 -4.14 14.50 14.11
CA ALA A 255 -3.70 13.14 14.36
C ALA A 255 -3.05 12.53 13.10
N GLU A 256 -1.91 11.86 13.25
CA GLU A 256 -1.27 11.17 12.12
C GLU A 256 -1.98 9.84 11.78
N LEU A 257 -2.49 9.16 12.81
CA LEU A 257 -3.26 7.93 12.71
C LEU A 257 -4.62 8.08 13.40
N ALA A 258 -5.70 7.70 12.71
CA ALA A 258 -7.02 7.54 13.33
C ALA A 258 -7.43 6.06 13.34
N VAL A 259 -7.83 5.55 14.50
CA VAL A 259 -8.41 4.21 14.65
C VAL A 259 -9.91 4.35 14.82
N ILE A 260 -10.67 3.80 13.88
CA ILE A 260 -12.12 3.96 13.79
C ILE A 260 -12.82 2.69 14.26
N ALA A 261 -13.55 2.82 15.37
CA ALA A 261 -14.31 1.77 16.03
C ALA A 261 -15.76 2.22 16.30
N VAL A 262 -16.42 2.75 15.26
CA VAL A 262 -17.85 3.16 15.28
C VAL A 262 -18.70 2.22 14.41
N PRO A 263 -20.05 2.22 14.52
CA PRO A 263 -20.90 1.43 13.62
C PRO A 263 -20.64 1.75 12.14
N ALA A 264 -20.82 0.75 11.25
CA ALA A 264 -20.55 0.87 9.81
C ALA A 264 -21.21 2.10 9.15
N SER A 265 -22.43 2.43 9.57
CA SER A 265 -23.20 3.59 9.08
C SER A 265 -22.55 4.93 9.38
N ALA A 266 -21.74 5.03 10.44
CA ALA A 266 -21.05 6.24 10.85
C ALA A 266 -19.62 6.35 10.28
N VAL A 267 -19.07 5.29 9.69
CA VAL A 267 -17.67 5.26 9.23
C VAL A 267 -17.41 6.31 8.15
N LEU A 268 -18.30 6.46 7.16
CA LEU A 268 -18.08 7.44 6.08
C LEU A 268 -18.01 8.88 6.59
N GLN A 269 -18.85 9.23 7.56
CA GLN A 269 -18.81 10.55 8.20
C GLN A 269 -17.52 10.72 9.03
N ALA A 270 -17.09 9.68 9.75
CA ALA A 270 -15.82 9.71 10.46
C ALA A 270 -14.63 9.91 9.51
N ILE A 271 -14.67 9.36 8.29
CA ILE A 271 -13.66 9.61 7.26
C ILE A 271 -13.66 11.08 6.81
N ASP A 272 -14.82 11.69 6.64
CA ASP A 272 -14.92 13.12 6.30
C ASP A 272 -14.32 13.99 7.41
N ASP A 273 -14.58 13.65 8.67
CA ASP A 273 -14.00 14.31 9.83
C ASP A 273 -12.48 14.14 9.90
N CYS A 274 -11.98 12.93 9.61
CA CYS A 274 -10.54 12.66 9.54
C CYS A 274 -9.88 13.47 8.43
N ALA A 275 -10.49 13.55 7.25
CA ALA A 275 -9.97 14.31 6.12
C ALA A 275 -9.86 15.80 6.44
N LEU A 276 -10.91 16.38 7.04
CA LEU A 276 -10.93 17.79 7.46
C LEU A 276 -9.98 18.05 8.64
N GLY A 277 -9.79 17.07 9.51
CA GLY A 277 -8.80 17.10 10.59
C GLY A 277 -7.36 16.85 10.15
N GLY A 278 -7.10 16.65 8.85
CA GLY A 278 -5.74 16.48 8.31
C GLY A 278 -5.12 15.10 8.52
N VAL A 279 -5.90 14.09 8.90
CA VAL A 279 -5.43 12.72 9.10
C VAL A 279 -5.02 12.11 7.76
N ARG A 280 -3.94 11.31 7.76
CA ARG A 280 -3.42 10.66 6.53
C ARG A 280 -3.57 9.14 6.54
N ALA A 281 -3.59 8.52 7.71
CA ALA A 281 -3.73 7.07 7.87
C ALA A 281 -4.91 6.72 8.78
N VAL A 282 -5.69 5.74 8.35
CA VAL A 282 -6.90 5.32 9.07
C VAL A 282 -6.94 3.80 9.21
N VAL A 283 -7.15 3.30 10.42
CA VAL A 283 -7.42 1.88 10.68
C VAL A 283 -8.91 1.75 10.93
N VAL A 284 -9.63 1.08 10.03
CA VAL A 284 -11.07 0.84 10.20
C VAL A 284 -11.27 -0.54 10.79
N ILE A 285 -11.63 -0.57 12.08
CA ILE A 285 -11.89 -1.80 12.83
C ILE A 285 -13.27 -2.36 12.47
N SER A 286 -14.23 -1.47 12.25
CA SER A 286 -15.64 -1.77 12.02
C SER A 286 -15.87 -2.80 10.90
N ALA A 287 -16.71 -3.79 11.19
CA ALA A 287 -17.29 -4.71 10.22
C ALA A 287 -18.57 -4.12 9.59
N GLY A 288 -19.29 -4.90 8.79
CA GLY A 288 -20.48 -4.52 8.02
C GLY A 288 -20.20 -4.13 6.55
N PHE A 289 -19.09 -4.57 5.97
CA PHE A 289 -18.63 -4.17 4.63
C PHE A 289 -18.65 -5.36 3.66
N ALA A 290 -17.63 -5.55 2.80
CA ALA A 290 -17.68 -6.52 1.71
C ALA A 290 -17.92 -7.98 2.16
N GLU A 291 -17.60 -8.31 3.42
CA GLU A 291 -17.80 -9.62 4.03
C GLU A 291 -19.28 -10.01 4.19
N VAL A 292 -20.19 -9.04 4.26
CA VAL A 292 -21.65 -9.31 4.36
C VAL A 292 -22.34 -9.39 2.99
N GLY A 293 -21.58 -9.25 1.89
CA GLY A 293 -22.10 -9.29 0.52
C GLY A 293 -22.97 -8.08 0.15
N GLY A 294 -23.64 -8.15 -1.01
CA GLY A 294 -24.63 -7.15 -1.47
C GLY A 294 -24.24 -5.69 -1.25
N GLU A 295 -25.04 -4.99 -0.45
CA GLU A 295 -24.85 -3.59 -0.06
C GLU A 295 -23.50 -3.31 0.64
N GLY A 296 -22.97 -4.27 1.41
CA GLY A 296 -21.70 -4.11 2.10
C GLY A 296 -20.51 -3.97 1.14
N LYS A 297 -20.56 -4.64 -0.03
CA LYS A 297 -19.55 -4.43 -1.09
C LYS A 297 -19.62 -3.03 -1.68
N ARG A 298 -20.84 -2.51 -1.90
CA ARG A 298 -21.05 -1.14 -2.40
C ARG A 298 -20.56 -0.11 -1.39
N LEU A 299 -20.88 -0.31 -0.11
CA LEU A 299 -20.42 0.55 0.98
C LEU A 299 -18.88 0.54 1.11
N GLN A 300 -18.24 -0.63 0.99
CA GLN A 300 -16.78 -0.71 0.98
C GLN A 300 -16.16 0.03 -0.20
N GLN A 301 -16.75 -0.08 -1.38
CA GLN A 301 -16.27 0.64 -2.57
C GLN A 301 -16.34 2.16 -2.34
N GLN A 302 -17.45 2.66 -1.79
CA GLN A 302 -17.60 4.07 -1.42
C GLN A 302 -16.57 4.52 -0.37
N LEU A 303 -16.33 3.68 0.64
CA LEU A 303 -15.30 3.94 1.66
C LEU A 303 -13.90 4.07 1.03
N VAL A 304 -13.52 3.13 0.17
CA VAL A 304 -12.21 3.13 -0.49
C VAL A 304 -12.04 4.31 -1.44
N GLU A 305 -13.09 4.66 -2.20
CA GLU A 305 -13.09 5.85 -3.07
C GLU A 305 -12.91 7.13 -2.25
N LYS A 306 -13.64 7.27 -1.14
CA LYS A 306 -13.55 8.42 -0.23
C LYS A 306 -12.15 8.56 0.39
N ILE A 307 -11.61 7.49 0.97
CA ILE A 307 -10.24 7.44 1.53
C ILE A 307 -9.21 7.91 0.50
N ARG A 308 -9.25 7.32 -0.70
CA ARG A 308 -8.27 7.61 -1.75
C ARG A 308 -8.42 9.02 -2.31
N GLY A 309 -9.66 9.50 -2.43
CA GLY A 309 -9.99 10.85 -2.86
C GLY A 309 -9.36 11.89 -1.94
N TYR A 310 -9.50 11.72 -0.63
CA TYR A 310 -8.89 12.63 0.37
C TYR A 310 -7.37 12.50 0.50
N GLY A 311 -6.71 11.65 -0.28
CA GLY A 311 -5.27 11.44 -0.17
C GLY A 311 -4.86 10.58 1.02
N MET A 312 -5.80 9.91 1.68
CA MET A 312 -5.57 9.05 2.83
C MET A 312 -5.28 7.59 2.42
N ARG A 313 -4.79 6.83 3.40
CA ARG A 313 -4.65 5.37 3.31
C ARG A 313 -5.45 4.67 4.39
N MET A 314 -5.83 3.42 4.12
CA MET A 314 -6.61 2.63 5.07
C MET A 314 -6.12 1.19 5.25
N VAL A 315 -5.99 0.75 6.51
CA VAL A 315 -5.95 -0.67 6.90
C VAL A 315 -7.37 -1.11 7.29
N GLY A 316 -7.80 -2.29 6.81
CA GLY A 316 -9.16 -2.79 6.98
C GLY A 316 -10.05 -2.59 5.72
N PRO A 317 -11.38 -2.40 5.87
CA PRO A 317 -12.14 -2.46 7.12
C PRO A 317 -12.19 -3.89 7.69
N ASN A 318 -12.98 -4.10 8.74
CA ASN A 318 -13.19 -5.40 9.38
C ASN A 318 -11.85 -6.06 9.78
N CYS A 319 -11.09 -5.38 10.62
CA CYS A 319 -9.77 -5.84 11.02
C CYS A 319 -9.57 -5.76 12.53
N LEU A 320 -8.59 -6.50 13.04
CA LEU A 320 -8.20 -6.42 14.46
C LEU A 320 -7.46 -5.10 14.77
N GLY A 321 -6.81 -4.50 13.78
CA GLY A 321 -5.89 -3.38 13.93
C GLY A 321 -4.42 -3.80 13.72
N LEU A 322 -3.49 -3.03 14.28
CA LEU A 322 -2.06 -3.22 14.07
C LEU A 322 -1.23 -2.91 15.32
N LEU A 323 0.02 -3.39 15.32
CA LEU A 323 0.99 -3.23 16.40
C LEU A 323 2.36 -2.84 15.83
N ASN A 324 3.12 -2.06 16.59
CA ASN A 324 4.57 -1.90 16.44
C ASN A 324 5.23 -2.01 17.82
N THR A 325 6.16 -2.96 17.97
CA THR A 325 6.84 -3.25 19.24
C THR A 325 8.13 -2.48 19.44
N ASN A 326 8.56 -1.66 18.47
CA ASN A 326 9.74 -0.83 18.59
C ASN A 326 9.66 0.01 19.87
N PRO A 327 10.66 -0.06 20.78
CA PRO A 327 10.65 0.66 22.04
C PRO A 327 10.46 2.17 21.92
N ARG A 328 10.82 2.77 20.77
CA ARG A 328 10.62 4.20 20.49
C ARG A 328 9.19 4.56 20.08
N VAL A 329 8.35 3.58 19.76
CA VAL A 329 6.97 3.79 19.30
C VAL A 329 5.98 3.17 20.27
N ARG A 330 6.12 1.87 20.54
CA ARG A 330 5.23 1.04 21.38
C ARG A 330 3.75 1.18 21.03
N LEU A 331 3.41 0.98 19.76
CA LEU A 331 2.04 1.12 19.26
C LEU A 331 1.24 -0.17 19.43
N ASN A 332 0.09 -0.09 20.11
CA ASN A 332 -0.97 -1.09 20.03
C ASN A 332 -2.28 -0.44 19.57
N ALA A 333 -2.42 -0.26 18.26
CA ALA A 333 -3.64 0.27 17.62
C ALA A 333 -4.61 -0.87 17.29
N SER A 334 -4.88 -1.72 18.27
CA SER A 334 -5.77 -2.89 18.16
C SER A 334 -6.56 -3.07 19.45
N PHE A 335 -7.62 -3.88 19.41
CA PHE A 335 -8.34 -4.27 20.62
C PHE A 335 -7.80 -5.58 21.24
N SER A 336 -6.60 -6.03 20.83
CA SER A 336 -5.93 -7.18 21.42
C SER A 336 -5.45 -6.85 22.84
N PRO A 337 -5.79 -7.66 23.86
CA PRO A 337 -5.20 -7.53 25.19
C PRO A 337 -3.78 -8.09 25.24
N ILE A 338 -3.32 -8.73 24.15
CA ILE A 338 -2.01 -9.36 24.05
C ILE A 338 -1.09 -8.44 23.29
N TYR A 339 -0.03 -8.00 23.97
CA TYR A 339 1.11 -7.33 23.38
C TYR A 339 2.30 -8.31 23.34
N PRO A 340 2.81 -8.67 22.17
CA PRO A 340 3.89 -9.65 22.02
C PRO A 340 5.24 -9.05 22.44
N PRO A 341 6.24 -9.89 22.77
CA PRO A 341 7.59 -9.40 23.00
C PRO A 341 8.15 -8.72 21.74
N PRO A 342 9.04 -7.72 21.88
CA PRO A 342 9.72 -7.11 20.75
C PRO A 342 10.69 -8.10 20.09
N GLY A 343 10.80 -8.05 18.77
CA GLY A 343 11.76 -8.83 18.01
C GLY A 343 11.79 -8.44 16.54
N LYS A 344 12.22 -9.36 15.67
CA LYS A 344 12.51 -9.09 14.26
C LYS A 344 11.53 -9.72 13.28
N VAL A 345 10.42 -10.27 13.79
CA VAL A 345 9.42 -10.95 12.97
C VAL A 345 8.27 -10.01 12.65
N ALA A 346 8.05 -9.70 11.38
CA ALA A 346 6.86 -8.99 10.95
C ALA A 346 5.77 -9.96 10.54
N MET A 347 4.51 -9.62 10.81
CA MET A 347 3.40 -10.52 10.48
C MET A 347 2.15 -9.83 9.94
N SER A 348 1.57 -10.39 8.89
CA SER A 348 0.25 -10.02 8.38
C SER A 348 -0.75 -11.16 8.51
N SER A 349 -1.96 -10.84 8.99
CA SER A 349 -3.10 -11.76 8.98
C SER A 349 -4.33 -11.15 8.29
N GLN A 350 -4.96 -11.92 7.41
CA GLN A 350 -6.26 -11.58 6.83
C GLN A 350 -7.43 -11.90 7.78
N SER A 351 -7.23 -12.77 8.77
CA SER A 351 -8.24 -13.12 9.77
C SER A 351 -7.96 -12.43 11.10
N GLY A 352 -8.95 -11.69 11.62
CA GLY A 352 -8.85 -11.02 12.92
C GLY A 352 -8.82 -12.01 14.09
N ALA A 353 -9.72 -12.99 14.09
CA ALA A 353 -9.78 -14.02 15.15
C ALA A 353 -8.49 -14.86 15.18
N LEU A 354 -8.00 -15.28 14.01
CA LEU A 354 -6.73 -15.99 13.93
C LEU A 354 -5.57 -15.08 14.34
N GLY A 355 -5.64 -13.79 14.02
CA GLY A 355 -4.68 -12.78 14.45
C GLY A 355 -4.51 -12.73 15.98
N LEU A 356 -5.61 -12.80 16.74
CA LEU A 356 -5.53 -12.89 18.21
C LEU A 356 -4.85 -14.19 18.68
N ALA A 357 -5.19 -15.33 18.07
CA ALA A 357 -4.56 -16.61 18.39
C ALA A 357 -3.06 -16.58 18.09
N ILE A 358 -2.66 -16.01 16.95
CA ILE A 358 -1.28 -15.77 16.53
C ILE A 358 -0.52 -14.92 17.55
N LEU A 359 -1.10 -13.81 18.02
CA LEU A 359 -0.46 -12.97 19.04
C LEU A 359 -0.29 -13.72 20.36
N SER A 360 -1.27 -14.54 20.74
CA SER A 360 -1.17 -15.41 21.91
C SER A 360 -0.04 -16.43 21.79
N LEU A 361 0.04 -17.12 20.65
CA LEU A 361 1.10 -18.09 20.34
C LEU A 361 2.48 -17.43 20.32
N ALA A 362 2.60 -16.24 19.73
CA ALA A 362 3.85 -15.47 19.72
C ALA A 362 4.33 -15.16 21.14
N ARG A 363 3.43 -14.74 22.03
CA ARG A 363 3.77 -14.49 23.43
C ARG A 363 4.13 -15.78 24.18
N GLN A 364 3.36 -16.86 23.99
CA GLN A 364 3.62 -18.15 24.65
C GLN A 364 4.94 -18.79 24.24
N ARG A 365 5.34 -18.62 22.97
CA ARG A 365 6.58 -19.16 22.41
C ARG A 365 7.75 -18.17 22.44
N GLU A 366 7.57 -17.01 23.10
CA GLU A 366 8.56 -15.93 23.17
C GLU A 366 9.08 -15.48 21.78
N LEU A 367 8.26 -15.63 20.73
CA LEU A 367 8.61 -15.18 19.39
C LEU A 367 8.43 -13.67 19.29
N GLY A 368 9.54 -12.93 19.32
CA GLY A 368 9.54 -11.48 19.25
C GLY A 368 9.06 -10.94 17.90
N LEU A 369 7.97 -10.17 17.91
CA LEU A 369 7.44 -9.50 16.72
C LEU A 369 8.02 -8.09 16.58
N SER A 370 8.28 -7.62 15.37
CA SER A 370 8.57 -6.20 15.07
C SER A 370 7.27 -5.43 14.85
N THR A 371 6.43 -5.94 13.95
CA THR A 371 5.12 -5.38 13.61
C THR A 371 4.10 -6.48 13.37
N PHE A 372 2.85 -6.21 13.69
CA PHE A 372 1.73 -7.09 13.37
C PHE A 372 0.62 -6.27 12.70
N VAL A 373 0.01 -6.81 11.65
CA VAL A 373 -1.09 -6.15 10.94
C VAL A 373 -2.20 -7.14 10.64
N SER A 374 -3.38 -6.88 11.17
CA SER A 374 -4.61 -7.46 10.65
C SER A 374 -5.11 -6.59 9.51
N VAL A 375 -5.13 -7.13 8.29
CA VAL A 375 -5.55 -6.37 7.10
C VAL A 375 -7.04 -6.49 6.80
N GLY A 376 -7.73 -7.43 7.45
CA GLY A 376 -9.16 -7.66 7.28
C GLY A 376 -9.56 -7.86 5.82
N ASN A 377 -10.55 -7.08 5.38
CA ASN A 377 -11.05 -7.12 4.00
C ASN A 377 -10.03 -6.64 2.95
N LYS A 378 -8.93 -5.98 3.36
CA LYS A 378 -7.92 -5.38 2.47
C LYS A 378 -8.53 -4.42 1.44
N GLY A 379 -9.41 -3.52 1.88
CA GLY A 379 -10.04 -2.53 1.00
C GLY A 379 -9.04 -1.59 0.33
N ASP A 380 -7.93 -1.27 1.02
CA ASP A 380 -6.91 -0.36 0.51
C ASP A 380 -5.45 -0.83 0.70
N VAL A 381 -4.96 -0.95 1.93
CA VAL A 381 -3.65 -1.55 2.22
C VAL A 381 -3.73 -3.07 2.11
N SER A 382 -2.77 -3.67 1.40
CA SER A 382 -2.70 -5.11 1.16
C SER A 382 -1.35 -5.70 1.58
N GLY A 383 -1.24 -7.03 1.57
CA GLY A 383 0.05 -7.72 1.79
C GLY A 383 1.15 -7.28 0.82
N ASN A 384 0.81 -6.83 -0.40
CA ASN A 384 1.79 -6.28 -1.33
C ASN A 384 2.40 -4.96 -0.82
N ASP A 385 1.58 -4.10 -0.20
CA ASP A 385 2.05 -2.85 0.37
C ASP A 385 2.95 -3.15 1.59
N LEU A 386 2.53 -4.08 2.44
CA LEU A 386 3.28 -4.49 3.63
C LEU A 386 4.64 -5.10 3.29
N LEU A 387 4.72 -5.98 2.29
CA LEU A 387 5.99 -6.54 1.83
C LEU A 387 6.98 -5.46 1.37
N GLN A 388 6.49 -4.40 0.71
CA GLN A 388 7.35 -3.30 0.28
C GLN A 388 7.84 -2.44 1.45
N TYR A 389 7.01 -2.22 2.47
CA TYR A 389 7.44 -1.54 3.69
C TYR A 389 8.46 -2.38 4.47
N TRP A 390 8.19 -3.67 4.67
CA TRP A 390 9.10 -4.57 5.38
C TRP A 390 10.39 -4.87 4.63
N GLU A 391 10.43 -4.68 3.30
CA GLU A 391 11.69 -4.73 2.55
C GLU A 391 12.69 -3.68 3.06
N GLU A 392 12.21 -2.46 3.33
CA GLU A 392 13.03 -1.31 3.76
C GLU A 392 13.19 -1.22 5.29
N ASP A 393 12.32 -1.86 6.07
CA ASP A 393 12.36 -1.81 7.54
C ASP A 393 13.53 -2.62 8.13
N GLU A 394 14.55 -1.94 8.65
CA GLU A 394 15.72 -2.56 9.28
C GLU A 394 15.39 -3.37 10.55
N HIS A 395 14.24 -3.12 11.19
CA HIS A 395 13.81 -3.86 12.37
C HIS A 395 13.16 -5.21 12.03
N THR A 396 12.86 -5.46 10.76
CA THR A 396 12.25 -6.70 10.28
C THR A 396 13.28 -7.57 9.54
N ALA A 397 13.47 -8.80 10.02
CA ALA A 397 14.33 -9.82 9.42
C ALA A 397 13.54 -10.98 8.79
N VAL A 398 12.40 -11.36 9.37
CA VAL A 398 11.55 -12.46 8.90
C VAL A 398 10.12 -11.97 8.71
N ILE A 399 9.45 -12.40 7.64
CA ILE A 399 8.07 -11.99 7.33
C ILE A 399 7.15 -13.21 7.35
N LEU A 400 6.07 -13.14 8.12
CA LEU A 400 5.03 -14.16 8.20
C LEU A 400 3.72 -13.68 7.58
N LEU A 401 3.13 -14.49 6.71
CA LEU A 401 1.90 -14.15 6.00
C LEU A 401 0.83 -15.23 6.18
N TYR A 402 -0.27 -14.90 6.85
CA TYR A 402 -1.49 -15.70 6.75
C TYR A 402 -2.37 -15.18 5.60
N LEU A 403 -2.53 -16.00 4.56
CA LEU A 403 -3.15 -15.60 3.29
C LEU A 403 -4.44 -16.38 3.01
N GLU A 404 -5.56 -15.68 2.87
CA GLU A 404 -6.78 -16.23 2.27
C GLU A 404 -6.78 -15.98 0.77
N SER A 405 -6.38 -14.77 0.34
CA SER A 405 -6.23 -14.40 -1.07
C SER A 405 -5.03 -13.48 -1.32
N PHE A 406 -4.50 -13.48 -2.55
CA PHE A 406 -3.37 -12.65 -2.98
C PHE A 406 -3.78 -11.25 -3.49
N GLY A 407 -5.05 -11.06 -3.87
CA GLY A 407 -5.53 -9.84 -4.53
C GLY A 407 -4.99 -9.70 -5.95
N ASN A 408 -3.75 -9.21 -6.11
CA ASN A 408 -3.03 -9.13 -7.39
C ASN A 408 -1.83 -10.11 -7.37
N PRO A 409 -2.00 -11.36 -7.84
CA PRO A 409 -0.93 -12.37 -7.80
C PRO A 409 0.31 -11.98 -8.60
N ARG A 410 0.17 -11.25 -9.72
CA ARG A 410 1.33 -10.81 -10.52
C ARG A 410 2.19 -9.80 -9.76
N ARG A 411 1.55 -8.83 -9.12
CA ARG A 411 2.24 -7.85 -8.27
C ARG A 411 2.87 -8.53 -7.04
N PHE A 412 2.14 -9.46 -6.41
CA PHE A 412 2.66 -10.26 -5.30
C PHE A 412 3.90 -11.04 -5.72
N ALA A 413 3.85 -11.78 -6.83
CA ALA A 413 4.96 -12.60 -7.31
C ALA A 413 6.25 -11.80 -7.47
N ARG A 414 6.12 -10.64 -8.12
CA ARG A 414 7.24 -9.73 -8.39
C ARG A 414 7.87 -9.18 -7.11
N ILE A 415 7.04 -8.72 -6.17
CA ILE A 415 7.50 -8.17 -4.89
C ILE A 415 8.10 -9.29 -4.03
N ALA A 416 7.39 -10.40 -3.85
CA ALA A 416 7.85 -11.53 -3.04
C ALA A 416 9.19 -12.07 -3.54
N ARG A 417 9.35 -12.27 -4.86
CA ARG A 417 10.64 -12.71 -5.44
C ARG A 417 11.79 -11.78 -5.09
N ARG A 418 11.55 -10.46 -5.07
CA ARG A 418 12.56 -9.46 -4.72
C ARG A 418 12.89 -9.51 -3.22
N VAL A 419 11.86 -9.47 -2.39
CA VAL A 419 11.99 -9.43 -0.92
C VAL A 419 12.63 -10.71 -0.38
N SER A 420 12.25 -11.89 -0.89
CA SER A 420 12.82 -13.19 -0.47
C SER A 420 14.33 -13.32 -0.70
N ARG A 421 14.95 -12.43 -1.49
CA ARG A 421 16.42 -12.43 -1.68
C ARG A 421 17.16 -11.86 -0.47
N SER A 422 16.51 -11.02 0.33
CA SER A 422 17.12 -10.37 1.50
C SER A 422 16.44 -10.76 2.81
N LYS A 423 15.13 -11.04 2.79
CA LYS A 423 14.34 -11.36 3.98
C LYS A 423 13.43 -12.57 3.71
N PRO A 424 13.57 -13.68 4.44
CA PRO A 424 12.71 -14.85 4.24
C PRO A 424 11.24 -14.52 4.50
N ILE A 425 10.38 -15.03 3.62
CA ILE A 425 8.92 -14.93 3.72
C ILE A 425 8.39 -16.33 3.97
N VAL A 426 7.68 -16.52 5.09
CA VAL A 426 6.94 -17.75 5.39
C VAL A 426 5.45 -17.48 5.26
N ALA A 427 4.72 -18.35 4.57
CA ALA A 427 3.29 -18.16 4.33
C ALA A 427 2.46 -19.41 4.67
N VAL A 428 1.37 -19.18 5.39
CA VAL A 428 0.27 -20.16 5.55
C VAL A 428 -0.86 -19.75 4.62
N LYS A 429 -1.18 -20.60 3.65
CA LYS A 429 -2.30 -20.40 2.72
C LYS A 429 -3.54 -21.15 3.23
N ALA A 430 -4.60 -20.43 3.54
CA ALA A 430 -5.90 -21.01 3.87
C ALA A 430 -6.64 -21.53 2.63
N GLY A 431 -7.59 -22.45 2.80
CA GLY A 431 -8.47 -22.91 1.71
C GLY A 431 -7.80 -23.79 0.65
N ARG A 432 -6.86 -24.65 1.08
CA ARG A 432 -6.05 -25.56 0.23
C ARG A 432 -6.86 -26.67 -0.41
N THR A 433 -7.82 -27.23 0.33
CA THR A 433 -8.69 -28.31 -0.13
C THR A 433 -9.92 -27.73 -0.81
N GLN A 434 -10.62 -28.51 -1.65
CA GLN A 434 -11.88 -28.04 -2.24
C GLN A 434 -12.89 -27.58 -1.17
N ALA A 435 -12.98 -28.29 -0.05
CA ALA A 435 -13.85 -27.92 1.07
C ALA A 435 -13.41 -26.61 1.74
N GLY A 436 -12.12 -26.47 2.05
CA GLY A 436 -11.58 -25.24 2.63
C GLY A 436 -11.66 -24.04 1.69
N SER A 437 -11.52 -24.29 0.38
CA SER A 437 -11.61 -23.26 -0.65
C SER A 437 -13.04 -22.74 -0.80
N ARG A 438 -14.06 -23.62 -0.72
CA ARG A 438 -15.46 -23.21 -0.64
C ARG A 438 -15.74 -22.39 0.62
N ALA A 439 -15.27 -22.85 1.78
CA ALA A 439 -15.43 -22.12 3.05
C ALA A 439 -14.77 -20.74 3.01
N ALA A 440 -13.54 -20.66 2.48
CA ALA A 440 -12.85 -19.39 2.27
C ALA A 440 -13.59 -18.50 1.26
N GLY A 441 -14.09 -19.03 0.14
CA GLY A 441 -14.84 -18.27 -0.87
C GLY A 441 -16.19 -17.73 -0.36
N SER A 442 -16.84 -18.43 0.56
CA SER A 442 -18.03 -17.94 1.27
C SER A 442 -17.71 -16.86 2.30
N HIS A 443 -16.49 -16.86 2.85
CA HIS A 443 -16.02 -15.93 3.88
C HIS A 443 -15.33 -14.68 3.30
N THR A 444 -14.63 -14.82 2.18
CA THR A 444 -14.00 -13.77 1.38
C THR A 444 -14.42 -13.94 -0.07
N ALA A 445 -15.11 -12.94 -0.64
CA ALA A 445 -15.71 -12.98 -1.99
C ALA A 445 -14.70 -13.04 -3.17
N ALA A 446 -13.55 -13.70 -3.01
CA ALA A 446 -12.49 -13.88 -3.99
C ALA A 446 -12.56 -15.27 -4.64
N LEU A 447 -12.22 -15.36 -5.92
CA LEU A 447 -12.09 -16.64 -6.61
C LEU A 447 -11.00 -17.50 -5.96
N ALA A 448 -11.33 -18.78 -5.75
CA ALA A 448 -10.41 -19.82 -5.33
C ALA A 448 -9.28 -20.00 -6.35
N ALA A 449 -8.03 -19.74 -5.95
CA ALA A 449 -6.85 -20.12 -6.72
C ALA A 449 -6.58 -21.62 -6.54
N SER A 450 -6.22 -22.32 -7.61
CA SER A 450 -5.76 -23.72 -7.54
C SER A 450 -4.52 -23.83 -6.64
N ASP A 451 -4.51 -24.81 -5.74
CA ASP A 451 -3.40 -25.02 -4.81
C ASP A 451 -2.07 -25.28 -5.55
N VAL A 452 -2.11 -25.96 -6.70
CA VAL A 452 -0.96 -26.19 -7.58
C VAL A 452 -0.38 -24.87 -8.10
N ALA A 453 -1.23 -23.91 -8.46
CA ALA A 453 -0.79 -22.60 -8.93
C ALA A 453 -0.16 -21.78 -7.80
N VAL A 454 -0.67 -21.91 -6.58
CA VAL A 454 -0.10 -21.28 -5.39
C VAL A 454 1.27 -21.86 -5.05
N GLU A 455 1.40 -23.19 -5.13
CA GLU A 455 2.67 -23.87 -4.90
C GLU A 455 3.74 -23.45 -5.91
N ALA A 456 3.38 -23.43 -7.21
CA ALA A 456 4.27 -22.96 -8.26
C ALA A 456 4.68 -21.49 -8.04
N LEU A 457 3.74 -20.64 -7.62
CA LEU A 457 4.01 -19.25 -7.29
C LEU A 457 5.02 -19.14 -6.13
N PHE A 458 4.80 -19.85 -5.02
CA PHE A 458 5.70 -19.83 -3.87
C PHE A 458 7.11 -20.30 -4.24
N ARG A 459 7.23 -21.42 -4.95
CA ARG A 459 8.52 -21.91 -5.45
C ARG A 459 9.23 -20.91 -6.36
N GLN A 460 8.52 -20.24 -7.27
CA GLN A 460 9.10 -19.25 -8.19
C GLN A 460 9.50 -17.92 -7.52
N THR A 461 9.05 -17.69 -6.29
CA THR A 461 9.21 -16.44 -5.54
C THR A 461 10.06 -16.60 -4.29
N GLY A 462 10.44 -17.83 -3.95
CA GLY A 462 11.21 -18.14 -2.75
C GLY A 462 10.42 -17.98 -1.45
N VAL A 463 9.08 -17.92 -1.53
CA VAL A 463 8.22 -17.94 -0.34
C VAL A 463 8.23 -19.36 0.22
N ILE A 464 8.55 -19.49 1.50
CA ILE A 464 8.53 -20.76 2.23
C ILE A 464 7.08 -21.03 2.64
N ARG A 465 6.54 -22.15 2.21
CA ARG A 465 5.20 -22.56 2.58
C ARG A 465 5.24 -23.28 3.93
N ALA A 466 4.32 -22.91 4.81
CA ALA A 466 4.00 -23.68 6.01
C ALA A 466 2.58 -24.25 5.89
N ASP A 467 2.38 -25.47 6.36
CA ASP A 467 1.09 -26.17 6.35
C ASP A 467 0.25 -25.80 7.57
N THR A 468 0.90 -25.48 8.70
CA THR A 468 0.25 -25.10 9.95
C THR A 468 0.80 -23.80 10.53
N LEU A 469 0.07 -23.22 11.49
CA LEU A 469 0.60 -22.10 12.25
C LEU A 469 1.80 -22.51 13.10
N ASP A 470 1.78 -23.69 13.73
CA ASP A 470 2.91 -24.15 14.54
C ASP A 470 4.19 -24.26 13.72
N GLU A 471 4.13 -24.88 12.54
CA GLU A 471 5.25 -24.96 11.62
C GLU A 471 5.75 -23.58 11.17
N MET A 472 4.84 -22.65 10.86
CA MET A 472 5.22 -21.28 10.51
C MET A 472 6.02 -20.61 11.63
N PHE A 473 5.64 -20.83 12.90
CA PHE A 473 6.34 -20.28 14.05
C PHE A 473 7.69 -20.96 14.29
N ASP A 474 7.80 -22.27 14.09
CA ASP A 474 9.07 -23.02 14.19
C ASP A 474 10.08 -22.55 13.13
N LEU A 475 9.59 -22.35 11.90
CA LEU A 475 10.37 -21.75 10.81
C LEU A 475 10.80 -20.32 11.16
N ALA A 476 9.89 -19.51 11.70
CA ALA A 476 10.19 -18.13 12.08
C ALA A 476 11.28 -18.04 13.15
N ALA A 477 11.20 -18.89 14.18
CA ALA A 477 12.18 -18.95 15.25
C ALA A 477 13.56 -19.32 14.71
N THR A 478 13.64 -20.30 13.80
CA THR A 478 14.89 -20.74 13.20
C THR A 478 15.48 -19.67 12.28
N LEU A 479 14.69 -19.13 11.35
CA LEU A 479 15.11 -18.12 10.38
C LEU A 479 15.49 -16.78 11.04
N GLY A 480 14.88 -16.46 12.19
CA GLY A 480 15.13 -15.22 12.91
C GLY A 480 16.35 -15.27 13.83
N SER A 481 16.84 -16.47 14.19
CA SER A 481 17.90 -16.65 15.19
C SER A 481 19.18 -17.29 14.64
N GLN A 482 19.16 -17.92 13.47
CA GLN A 482 20.30 -18.64 12.90
C GLN A 482 20.74 -18.08 11.52
N PRO A 483 22.04 -18.15 11.18
CA PRO A 483 22.49 -17.87 9.82
C PRO A 483 22.03 -18.95 8.84
N LEU A 484 21.96 -18.60 7.54
CA LEU A 484 21.65 -19.58 6.50
C LEU A 484 22.76 -20.64 6.40
N PRO A 485 22.42 -21.94 6.35
CA PRO A 485 23.40 -23.00 6.20
C PRO A 485 24.07 -22.90 4.82
N ARG A 486 25.37 -23.22 4.75
CA ARG A 486 26.15 -23.19 3.49
C ARG A 486 25.81 -24.33 2.52
N GLY A 487 25.03 -25.31 2.96
CA GLY A 487 24.69 -26.48 2.18
C GLY A 487 23.66 -27.35 2.89
N ARG A 488 23.46 -28.56 2.38
CA ARG A 488 22.41 -29.48 2.84
C ARG A 488 22.89 -30.49 3.89
N ARG A 489 24.14 -30.37 4.36
CA ARG A 489 24.73 -31.33 5.31
C ARG A 489 24.37 -30.95 6.74
N VAL A 490 23.81 -31.89 7.48
CA VAL A 490 23.39 -31.72 8.87
C VAL A 490 24.10 -32.75 9.73
N ALA A 491 24.64 -32.33 10.87
CA ALA A 491 25.12 -33.21 11.92
C ALA A 491 24.09 -33.23 13.06
N ILE A 492 23.74 -34.43 13.53
CA ILE A 492 22.76 -34.61 14.62
C ILE A 492 23.53 -35.00 15.90
N LEU A 493 23.44 -34.17 16.93
CA LEU A 493 23.95 -34.46 18.26
C LEU A 493 22.75 -34.74 19.18
N THR A 494 22.69 -35.94 19.75
CA THR A 494 21.58 -36.39 20.60
C THR A 494 22.10 -37.18 21.80
N ASN A 495 21.38 -37.12 22.93
CA ASN A 495 21.62 -37.96 24.11
C ASN A 495 20.75 -39.23 24.13
N ALA A 496 19.92 -39.43 23.11
CA ALA A 496 19.02 -40.58 23.01
C ALA A 496 18.90 -41.07 21.56
N GLY A 497 18.97 -42.40 21.37
CA GLY A 497 18.92 -43.03 20.04
C GLY A 497 17.60 -42.82 19.30
N GLY A 498 16.45 -43.04 19.96
CA GLY A 498 15.13 -42.91 19.35
C GLY A 498 14.86 -41.54 18.70
N PRO A 499 15.01 -40.42 19.42
CA PRO A 499 14.91 -39.07 18.84
C PRO A 499 15.93 -38.81 17.72
N GLY A 500 17.14 -39.36 17.83
CA GLY A 500 18.15 -39.26 16.77
C GLY A 500 17.71 -39.91 15.47
N ILE A 501 17.14 -41.12 15.54
CA ILE A 501 16.60 -41.84 14.38
C ILE A 501 15.46 -41.04 13.73
N LEU A 502 14.49 -40.57 14.52
CA LEU A 502 13.37 -39.77 14.00
C LEU A 502 13.84 -38.46 13.34
N CYS A 503 14.85 -37.80 13.94
CA CYS A 503 15.45 -36.60 13.37
C CYS A 503 16.17 -36.91 12.05
N ALA A 504 16.89 -38.04 11.99
CA ALA A 504 17.58 -38.47 10.79
C ALA A 504 16.62 -38.76 9.62
N ASP A 505 15.57 -39.53 9.88
CA ASP A 505 14.52 -39.84 8.91
C ASP A 505 13.84 -38.56 8.39
N THR A 506 13.56 -37.60 9.28
CA THR A 506 12.95 -36.31 8.91
C THR A 506 13.89 -35.47 8.04
N CYS A 507 15.19 -35.46 8.36
CA CYS A 507 16.20 -34.75 7.57
C CYS A 507 16.29 -35.33 6.15
N GLU A 508 16.37 -36.66 6.01
CA GLU A 508 16.43 -37.31 4.70
C GLU A 508 15.14 -37.10 3.89
N ALA A 509 13.96 -37.18 4.52
CA ALA A 509 12.68 -36.91 3.87
C ALA A 509 12.58 -35.46 3.34
N ALA A 510 13.21 -34.50 4.03
CA ALA A 510 13.35 -33.11 3.58
C ALA A 510 14.49 -32.92 2.55
N GLY A 511 15.20 -33.99 2.20
CA GLY A 511 16.32 -34.02 1.25
C GLY A 511 17.64 -33.45 1.81
N LEU A 512 17.78 -33.35 3.13
CA LEU A 512 19.05 -33.03 3.79
C LEU A 512 19.95 -34.27 3.80
N VAL A 513 21.25 -34.06 3.99
CA VAL A 513 22.26 -35.12 3.97
C VAL A 513 22.89 -35.22 5.35
N ILE A 514 22.95 -36.43 5.91
CA ILE A 514 23.60 -36.69 7.19
C ILE A 514 24.90 -37.45 6.90
N PRO A 515 26.03 -36.75 6.71
CA PRO A 515 27.29 -37.41 6.41
C PRO A 515 27.83 -38.15 7.64
N GLU A 516 28.56 -39.24 7.41
CA GLU A 516 29.48 -39.75 8.43
C GLU A 516 30.51 -38.67 8.77
N LEU A 517 30.75 -38.48 10.06
CA LEU A 517 31.75 -37.53 10.54
C LEU A 517 33.15 -38.10 10.28
N SER A 518 34.10 -37.26 9.88
CA SER A 518 35.49 -37.68 9.75
C SER A 518 36.06 -38.08 11.10
N GLU A 519 36.97 -39.06 11.11
CA GLU A 519 37.80 -39.31 12.29
C GLU A 519 38.62 -38.05 12.63
N ALA A 520 38.77 -37.77 13.92
CA ALA A 520 39.28 -36.52 14.47
C ALA A 520 40.79 -36.35 14.34
#